data_AF-A0A8D3X4U7-F1
#
_entry.id   AF-A0A8D3X4U7-F1
#
_cell.length_a   1.000
_cell.length_b   1.000
_cell.length_c   1.000
_cell.angle_alpha   90.00
_cell.angle_beta   90.00
_cell.angle_gamma   90.00
#
_symmetry.space_group_name_H-M   'P 1'
#
loop_
_entity.id
_entity.type
_entity.pdbx_description
1 polymer ?
#
loop_
_entity_poly.entity_id
_entity_poly.type
_entity_poly.pdbx_seq_one_letter_code
_entity_poly.pdbx_strand_id
1 'polypeptide(L)'
;MQNKSLLSDSLRNKLTQLEYKGLKGKEAKITKLFKEEMGEKPPKFEIYTSEEIGVGQASGFDGAAIHFYDKERKINQVYYIFRGTEPKKDFGDVVYDALGIGVGKQNTQIDDAQEMYDVVETNINRQVKGSSLKVERYGDGHSLGGNLISTLALLKKILLT
;
A
#
# COMPACT_ATOMS: atom_id res chain seq x y z
N MET A 1 21.45 -11.08 -3.96
CA MET A 1 20.42 -11.43 -4.96
C MET A 1 19.16 -10.71 -4.54
N GLN A 2 18.71 -9.70 -5.28
CA GLN A 2 17.38 -9.13 -5.06
C GLN A 2 16.37 -10.18 -5.50
N ASN A 3 15.44 -10.62 -4.63
CA ASN A 3 14.34 -11.44 -5.12
C ASN A 3 13.48 -10.53 -6.00
N LYS A 4 13.05 -11.10 -7.13
CA LYS A 4 12.15 -10.42 -8.07
C LYS A 4 10.79 -10.23 -7.38
N SER A 5 10.15 -9.08 -7.62
CA SER A 5 8.76 -8.84 -7.22
C SER A 5 7.88 -10.04 -7.59
N LEU A 6 7.09 -10.53 -6.62
CA LEU A 6 6.08 -11.56 -6.84
C LEU A 6 5.00 -11.05 -7.80
N LEU A 7 4.61 -9.78 -7.67
CA LEU A 7 3.60 -9.17 -8.53
C LEU A 7 4.25 -8.51 -9.74
N SER A 8 3.68 -8.74 -10.92
CA SER A 8 4.02 -7.96 -12.11
C SER A 8 3.51 -6.52 -11.99
N ASP A 9 4.11 -5.59 -12.73
CA ASP A 9 3.66 -4.19 -12.77
C ASP A 9 2.19 -4.07 -13.21
N SER A 10 1.76 -4.92 -14.16
CA SER A 10 0.37 -5.02 -14.59
C SER A 10 -0.57 -5.42 -13.44
N LEU A 11 -0.17 -6.39 -12.61
CA LEU A 11 -0.97 -6.78 -11.45
C LEU A 11 -0.97 -5.69 -10.37
N ARG A 12 0.18 -5.07 -10.08
CA ARG A 12 0.29 -3.93 -9.16
C ARG A 12 -0.63 -2.78 -9.59
N ASN A 13 -0.66 -2.45 -10.87
CA ASN A 13 -1.57 -1.45 -11.45
C ASN A 13 -3.04 -1.84 -11.27
N LYS A 14 -3.41 -3.10 -11.52
CA LYS A 14 -4.79 -3.60 -11.31
C LYS A 14 -5.20 -3.53 -9.84
N LEU A 15 -4.30 -3.83 -8.90
CA LEU A 15 -4.56 -3.72 -7.47
C LEU A 15 -4.70 -2.27 -7.02
N THR A 16 -3.87 -1.37 -7.55
CA THR A 16 -4.00 0.08 -7.33
C THR A 16 -5.36 0.61 -7.80
N GLN A 17 -5.83 0.15 -8.96
CA GLN A 17 -7.19 0.46 -9.44
C GLN A 17 -8.29 -0.20 -8.62
N LEU A 18 -8.04 -1.37 -8.03
CA LEU A 18 -9.04 -2.06 -7.20
C LEU A 18 -9.22 -1.34 -5.86
N GLU A 19 -8.15 -0.79 -5.29
CA GLU A 19 -8.16 -0.05 -4.03
C GLU A 19 -9.03 1.20 -4.09
N TYR A 20 -9.36 1.71 -5.28
CA TYR A 20 -10.41 2.73 -5.45
C TYR A 20 -11.77 2.37 -4.86
N LYS A 21 -12.04 1.06 -4.71
CA LYS A 21 -13.27 0.50 -4.15
C LYS A 21 -13.04 -0.11 -2.77
N GLY A 22 -11.86 0.13 -2.18
CA GLY A 22 -11.35 -0.52 -0.97
C GLY A 22 -10.98 -1.99 -1.19
N LEU A 23 -9.88 -2.42 -0.59
CA LEU A 23 -9.41 -3.82 -0.61
C LEU A 23 -9.95 -4.70 0.52
N LYS A 24 -10.62 -4.13 1.52
CA LYS A 24 -11.26 -4.90 2.60
C LYS A 24 -12.24 -5.94 2.04
N GLY A 25 -12.06 -7.20 2.44
CA GLY A 25 -12.90 -8.32 1.99
C GLY A 25 -12.77 -8.67 0.50
N LYS A 26 -11.70 -8.24 -0.18
CA LYS A 26 -11.46 -8.50 -1.62
C LYS A 26 -10.53 -9.68 -1.90
N GLU A 27 -10.30 -10.57 -0.94
CA GLU A 27 -9.37 -11.70 -1.06
C GLU A 27 -9.68 -12.57 -2.28
N ALA A 28 -10.96 -12.88 -2.51
CA ALA A 28 -11.40 -13.66 -3.67
C ALA A 28 -11.11 -12.94 -5.00
N LYS A 29 -11.24 -11.61 -5.02
CA LYS A 29 -10.98 -10.80 -6.22
C LYS A 29 -9.48 -10.67 -6.49
N ILE A 30 -8.66 -10.44 -5.47
CA ILE A 30 -7.20 -10.43 -5.55
C ILE A 30 -6.70 -11.81 -6.03
N THR A 31 -7.22 -12.89 -5.44
CA THR A 31 -6.90 -14.27 -5.85
C THR A 31 -7.21 -14.52 -7.31
N LYS A 32 -8.38 -14.05 -7.78
CA LYS A 32 -8.77 -14.16 -9.19
C LYS A 32 -7.81 -13.37 -10.10
N LEU A 33 -7.51 -12.11 -9.78
CA LEU A 33 -6.59 -11.28 -10.56
C LEU A 33 -5.18 -11.88 -10.61
N PHE A 34 -4.68 -12.37 -9.48
CA PHE A 34 -3.38 -13.02 -9.41
C PHE A 34 -3.34 -14.25 -10.31
N LYS A 35 -4.37 -15.11 -10.26
CA LYS A 35 -4.44 -16.31 -11.11
C LYS A 35 -4.55 -15.98 -12.59
N GLU A 36 -5.32 -14.96 -12.94
CA GLU A 36 -5.47 -14.50 -14.33
C GLU A 36 -4.14 -13.98 -14.89
N GLU A 37 -3.34 -13.29 -14.07
CA GLU A 37 -2.07 -12.69 -14.51
C GLU A 37 -0.89 -13.67 -14.45
N MET A 38 -0.81 -14.46 -13.38
CA MET A 38 0.36 -15.28 -13.05
C MET A 38 0.17 -16.75 -13.44
N GLY A 39 -1.04 -17.17 -13.82
CA GLY A 39 -1.37 -18.55 -14.19
C GLY A 39 -1.52 -19.52 -13.01
N GLU A 40 -1.27 -19.08 -11.78
CA GLU A 40 -1.33 -19.91 -10.56
C GLU A 40 -2.04 -19.20 -9.40
N LYS A 41 -2.35 -19.92 -8.32
CA LYS A 41 -2.92 -19.28 -7.13
C LYS A 41 -1.83 -18.46 -6.40
N PRO A 42 -2.21 -17.33 -5.78
CA PRO A 42 -1.28 -16.60 -4.93
C PRO A 42 -0.83 -17.46 -3.75
N PRO A 43 0.37 -17.19 -3.20
CA PRO A 43 0.71 -17.59 -1.83
C PRO A 43 -0.32 -17.08 -0.83
N LYS A 44 -0.27 -17.57 0.42
CA LYS A 44 -1.09 -17.01 1.49
C LYS A 44 -0.79 -15.52 1.64
N PHE A 45 -1.83 -14.71 1.75
CA PHE A 45 -1.71 -13.28 1.94
C PHE A 45 -2.68 -12.74 2.98
N GLU A 46 -2.36 -11.58 3.52
CA GLU A 46 -3.19 -10.79 4.42
C GLU A 46 -3.34 -9.38 3.86
N ILE A 47 -4.50 -8.77 4.09
CA ILE A 47 -4.82 -7.40 3.69
C ILE A 47 -4.90 -6.57 4.98
N TYR A 48 -4.30 -5.38 4.94
CA TYR A 48 -4.42 -4.37 5.99
C TYR A 48 -4.96 -3.11 5.33
N THR A 49 -5.96 -2.47 5.92
CA THR A 49 -6.53 -1.21 5.40
C THR A 49 -6.44 -0.09 6.42
N SER A 50 -6.34 1.15 5.95
CA SER A 50 -6.41 2.35 6.80
C SER A 50 -7.68 2.37 7.65
N GLU A 51 -8.81 1.92 7.07
CA GLU A 51 -10.10 1.78 7.76
C GLU A 51 -10.02 0.85 8.98
N GLU A 52 -9.42 -0.34 8.82
CA GLU A 52 -9.27 -1.32 9.91
C GLU A 52 -8.27 -0.87 10.99
N ILE A 53 -7.26 -0.11 10.59
CA ILE A 53 -6.24 0.44 11.49
C ILE A 53 -6.79 1.66 12.25
N GLY A 54 -7.79 2.36 11.69
CA GLY A 54 -8.43 3.52 12.30
C GLY A 54 -7.77 4.86 11.98
N VAL A 55 -6.98 4.93 10.90
CA VAL A 55 -6.34 6.16 10.43
C VAL A 55 -7.06 6.73 9.21
N GLY A 56 -6.80 7.99 8.85
CA GLY A 56 -7.31 8.60 7.61
C GLY A 56 -8.67 9.29 7.72
N GLN A 57 -9.45 9.05 8.78
CA GLN A 57 -10.78 9.66 8.95
C GLN A 57 -10.75 11.19 8.95
N ALA A 58 -9.73 11.79 9.58
CA ALA A 58 -9.57 13.24 9.68
C ALA A 58 -8.68 13.82 8.56
N SER A 59 -7.62 13.11 8.18
CA SER A 59 -6.64 13.60 7.19
C SER A 59 -7.10 13.40 5.73
N GLY A 60 -7.99 12.46 5.49
CA GLY A 60 -8.35 11.98 4.15
C GLY A 60 -7.34 11.01 3.54
N PHE A 61 -6.42 10.46 4.34
CA PHE A 61 -5.55 9.37 3.95
C PHE A 61 -6.38 8.10 3.71
N ASP A 62 -6.12 7.43 2.59
CA ASP A 62 -6.74 6.16 2.24
C ASP A 62 -5.65 5.24 1.67
N GLY A 63 -5.59 4.01 2.14
CA GLY A 63 -4.51 3.11 1.78
C GLY A 63 -4.70 1.69 2.28
N ALA A 64 -4.07 0.78 1.57
CA ALA A 64 -4.04 -0.63 1.90
C ALA A 64 -2.63 -1.21 1.77
N ALA A 65 -2.39 -2.33 2.45
CA ALA A 65 -1.20 -3.13 2.29
C ALA A 65 -1.59 -4.60 2.09
N ILE A 66 -0.94 -5.28 1.15
CA ILE A 66 -1.11 -6.72 0.94
C ILE A 66 0.22 -7.41 1.24
N HIS A 67 0.24 -8.25 2.26
CA HIS A 67 1.42 -9.02 2.65
C HIS A 67 1.31 -10.46 2.18
N PHE A 68 2.21 -10.89 1.30
CA PHE A 68 2.36 -12.28 0.86
C PHE A 68 3.49 -12.95 1.64
N TYR A 69 3.20 -14.09 2.24
CA TYR A 69 4.20 -14.87 2.99
C TYR A 69 4.13 -16.36 2.69
N ASP A 70 5.27 -16.91 2.28
CA ASP A 70 5.48 -18.35 2.08
C ASP A 70 6.95 -18.70 2.33
N LYS A 71 7.19 -19.41 3.44
CA LYS A 71 8.55 -19.76 3.87
C LYS A 71 9.23 -20.74 2.92
N GLU A 72 8.49 -21.68 2.34
CA GLU A 72 9.03 -22.72 1.44
C GLU A 72 9.44 -22.10 0.11
N ARG A 73 8.61 -21.20 -0.42
CA ARG A 73 8.88 -20.44 -1.64
C ARG A 73 9.80 -19.23 -1.44
N LYS A 74 10.26 -18.98 -0.20
CA LYS A 74 11.09 -17.83 0.21
C LYS A 74 10.45 -16.47 -0.12
N ILE A 75 9.13 -16.37 0.04
CA ILE A 75 8.35 -15.16 -0.19
C ILE A 75 8.07 -14.49 1.16
N ASN A 76 8.45 -13.22 1.27
CA ASN A 76 8.09 -12.34 2.38
C ASN A 76 8.02 -10.92 1.82
N GLN A 77 6.89 -10.58 1.21
CA GLN A 77 6.74 -9.35 0.42
C GLN A 77 5.46 -8.61 0.79
N VAL A 78 5.56 -7.31 1.06
CA VAL A 78 4.41 -6.43 1.31
C VAL A 78 4.31 -5.35 0.24
N TYR A 79 3.09 -5.14 -0.24
CA TYR A 79 2.75 -4.16 -1.27
C TYR A 79 1.84 -3.11 -0.66
N TYR A 80 2.36 -1.90 -0.45
CA TYR A 80 1.61 -0.74 0.02
C TYR A 80 0.99 -0.02 -1.18
N ILE A 81 -0.30 0.30 -1.09
CA ILE A 81 -1.08 0.94 -2.14
C ILE A 81 -1.78 2.15 -1.52
N PHE A 82 -1.28 3.35 -1.82
CA PHE A 82 -1.81 4.60 -1.25
C PHE A 82 -2.65 5.38 -2.24
N ARG A 83 -3.73 5.98 -1.75
CA ARG A 83 -4.60 6.86 -2.51
C ARG A 83 -4.49 8.29 -2.00
N GLY A 84 -4.42 9.21 -2.93
CA GLY A 84 -4.65 10.62 -2.66
C GLY A 84 -6.14 10.91 -2.53
N THR A 85 -6.49 11.96 -1.78
CA THR A 85 -7.84 12.52 -1.81
C THR A 85 -8.14 13.03 -3.23
N GLU A 86 -9.20 12.52 -3.88
CA GLU A 86 -9.73 13.13 -5.09
C GLU A 86 -10.66 14.29 -4.71
N PRO A 87 -10.39 15.54 -5.12
CA PRO A 87 -11.37 16.61 -4.99
C PRO A 87 -12.60 16.25 -5.82
N LYS A 88 -13.80 16.44 -5.27
CA LYS A 88 -15.03 16.37 -6.05
C LYS A 88 -14.96 17.45 -7.13
N LYS A 89 -14.90 17.02 -8.41
CA LYS A 89 -15.13 17.79 -9.66
C LYS A 89 -14.90 19.31 -9.54
N ASP A 90 -13.65 19.74 -9.68
CA ASP A 90 -13.21 20.96 -10.40
C ASP A 90 -11.67 21.01 -10.32
N PHE A 91 -11.03 20.30 -11.26
CA PHE A 91 -9.62 19.89 -11.18
C PHE A 91 -8.62 20.95 -11.69
N GLY A 92 -9.08 22.08 -12.22
CA GLY A 92 -8.22 23.10 -12.82
C GLY A 92 -7.52 24.01 -11.80
N ASP A 93 -8.28 24.49 -10.81
CA ASP A 93 -7.79 25.52 -9.87
C ASP A 93 -7.24 24.92 -8.55
N VAL A 94 -7.63 23.69 -8.22
CA VAL A 94 -7.31 23.06 -6.92
C VAL A 94 -5.86 22.58 -6.81
N VAL A 95 -5.16 22.27 -7.90
CA VAL A 95 -3.76 21.80 -7.81
C VAL A 95 -2.86 22.86 -7.18
N TYR A 96 -3.11 24.15 -7.45
CA TYR A 96 -2.32 25.24 -6.87
C TYR A 96 -2.77 25.58 -5.45
N ASP A 97 -4.07 25.63 -5.15
CA ASP A 97 -4.56 25.90 -3.79
C ASP A 97 -4.32 24.73 -2.82
N ALA A 98 -4.31 23.48 -3.32
CA ALA A 98 -3.96 22.30 -2.56
C ALA A 98 -2.48 22.23 -2.19
N LEU A 99 -1.58 22.92 -2.89
CA LEU A 99 -0.19 23.03 -2.42
C LEU A 99 -0.06 24.04 -1.28
N GLY A 100 -0.89 25.10 -1.24
CA GLY A 100 -0.87 26.15 -0.21
C GLY A 100 -1.65 25.83 1.08
N ILE A 101 -2.86 25.25 0.96
CA ILE A 101 -3.65 24.73 2.10
C ILE A 101 -3.21 23.30 2.47
N GLY A 102 -2.62 22.58 1.52
CA GLY A 102 -2.27 21.17 1.70
C GLY A 102 -0.98 20.91 2.42
N VAL A 103 -0.08 21.86 2.73
CA VAL A 103 1.09 21.53 3.58
C VAL A 103 0.62 20.97 4.94
N GLY A 104 -0.44 21.55 5.54
CA GLY A 104 -1.01 21.05 6.79
C GLY A 104 -1.76 19.72 6.67
N LYS A 105 -2.60 19.56 5.62
CA LYS A 105 -3.33 18.29 5.36
C LYS A 105 -2.42 17.17 4.89
N GLN A 106 -1.37 17.49 4.14
CA GLN A 106 -0.37 16.55 3.66
C GLN A 106 0.50 16.08 4.82
N ASN A 107 0.81 16.96 5.79
CA ASN A 107 1.48 16.58 7.04
C ASN A 107 0.63 15.58 7.84
N THR A 108 -0.69 15.79 7.98
CA THR A 108 -1.53 14.82 8.69
C THR A 108 -1.76 13.52 7.90
N GLN A 109 -1.80 13.58 6.56
CA GLN A 109 -1.87 12.36 5.73
C GLN A 109 -0.56 11.55 5.77
N ILE A 110 0.61 12.19 5.85
CA ILE A 110 1.88 11.47 6.00
C ILE A 110 2.02 10.88 7.41
N ASP A 111 1.50 11.54 8.45
CA ASP A 111 1.46 10.98 9.80
C ASP A 111 0.59 9.71 9.86
N ASP A 112 -0.62 9.76 9.29
CA ASP A 112 -1.50 8.58 9.17
C ASP A 112 -0.88 7.45 8.33
N ALA A 113 -0.16 7.80 7.26
CA ALA A 113 0.57 6.83 6.45
C ALA A 113 1.73 6.17 7.22
N GLN A 114 2.43 6.93 8.07
CA GLN A 114 3.48 6.40 8.95
C GLN A 114 2.89 5.49 10.02
N GLU A 115 1.77 5.85 10.63
CA GLU A 115 1.07 5.02 11.62
C GLU A 115 0.59 3.71 11.00
N MET A 116 -0.06 3.78 9.83
CA MET A 116 -0.44 2.60 9.06
C MET A 116 0.77 1.69 8.80
N TYR A 117 1.86 2.26 8.30
CA TYR A 117 3.09 1.52 8.04
C TYR A 117 3.61 0.81 9.30
N ASP A 118 3.70 1.51 10.43
CA ASP A 118 4.23 0.95 11.67
C ASP A 118 3.34 -0.18 12.22
N VAL A 119 2.01 -0.05 12.12
CA VAL A 119 1.06 -1.09 12.51
C VAL A 119 1.19 -2.32 11.62
N VAL A 120 1.24 -2.13 10.29
CA VAL A 120 1.42 -3.22 9.31
C VAL A 120 2.73 -3.95 9.57
N GLU A 121 3.84 -3.23 9.66
CA GLU A 121 5.16 -3.81 9.92
C GLU A 121 5.22 -4.57 11.25
N THR A 122 4.59 -4.03 12.30
CA THR A 122 4.50 -4.72 13.60
C THR A 122 3.75 -6.03 13.47
N ASN A 123 2.64 -6.05 12.74
CA ASN A 123 1.85 -7.26 12.51
C ASN A 123 2.61 -8.29 11.67
N ILE A 124 3.27 -7.86 10.59
CA ILE A 124 4.13 -8.72 9.75
C ILE A 124 5.24 -9.32 10.59
N ASN A 125 6.00 -8.51 11.35
CA ASN A 125 7.10 -8.99 12.19
C ASN A 125 6.64 -10.01 13.24
N ARG A 126 5.41 -9.85 13.77
CA ARG A 126 4.81 -10.83 14.67
C ARG A 126 4.44 -12.12 13.93
N GLN A 127 3.84 -12.00 12.74
CA GLN A 127 3.41 -13.12 11.90
C GLN A 127 4.60 -13.99 11.45
N VAL A 128 5.72 -13.36 11.12
CA VAL A 128 6.92 -14.05 10.59
C VAL A 128 7.98 -14.32 11.67
N LYS A 129 7.64 -14.19 12.95
CA LYS A 129 8.57 -14.38 14.08
C LYS A 129 9.30 -15.72 13.97
N GLY A 130 10.64 -15.68 13.98
CA GLY A 130 11.49 -16.87 13.82
C GLY A 130 11.82 -17.24 12.36
N SER A 131 11.33 -16.47 11.39
CA SER A 131 11.80 -16.52 10.01
C SER A 131 13.05 -15.68 9.84
N SER A 132 14.02 -16.15 9.04
CA SER A 132 15.18 -15.36 8.61
C SER A 132 14.93 -14.59 7.30
N LEU A 133 13.73 -14.73 6.70
CA LEU A 133 13.37 -14.03 5.48
C LEU A 133 13.18 -12.54 5.77
N LYS A 134 13.94 -11.69 5.10
CA LYS A 134 13.72 -10.24 5.15
C LYS A 134 12.42 -9.90 4.44
N VAL A 135 11.66 -8.96 5.01
CA VAL A 135 10.47 -8.39 4.37
C VAL A 135 10.92 -7.46 3.25
N GLU A 136 10.52 -7.75 2.01
CA GLU A 136 10.68 -6.86 0.87
C GLU A 136 9.43 -5.99 0.74
N ARG A 137 9.63 -4.71 0.41
CA ARG A 137 8.56 -3.71 0.43
C ARG A 137 8.44 -3.08 -0.94
N TYR A 138 7.20 -2.97 -1.40
CA TYR A 138 6.83 -2.39 -2.66
C TYR A 138 5.79 -1.31 -2.39
N GLY A 139 5.88 -0.19 -3.11
CA GLY A 139 5.02 0.96 -2.88
C GLY A 139 4.43 1.45 -4.18
N ASP A 140 3.11 1.47 -4.26
CA ASP A 140 2.34 2.00 -5.37
C ASP A 140 1.41 3.11 -4.86
N GLY A 141 1.13 4.10 -5.70
CA GLY A 141 0.19 5.13 -5.34
C GLY A 141 -0.41 5.85 -6.52
N HIS A 142 -1.63 6.36 -6.35
CA HIS A 142 -2.31 7.14 -7.38
C HIS A 142 -2.59 8.57 -6.89
N SER A 143 -2.45 9.55 -7.80
CA SER A 143 -2.58 10.98 -7.48
C SER A 143 -1.64 11.38 -6.33
N LEU A 144 -2.12 12.10 -5.31
CA LEU A 144 -1.35 12.45 -4.11
C LEU A 144 -0.78 11.22 -3.37
N GLY A 145 -1.38 10.04 -3.53
CA GLY A 145 -0.89 8.78 -2.95
C GLY A 145 0.52 8.42 -3.43
N GLY A 146 0.88 8.74 -4.68
CA GLY A 146 2.23 8.54 -5.21
C GLY A 146 3.27 9.41 -4.50
N ASN A 147 2.90 10.63 -4.12
CA ASN A 147 3.77 11.50 -3.34
C ASN A 147 3.88 11.04 -1.87
N LEU A 148 2.77 10.60 -1.27
CA LEU A 148 2.75 10.06 0.11
C LEU A 148 3.64 8.83 0.24
N ILE A 149 3.54 7.86 -0.68
CA ILE A 149 4.34 6.64 -0.60
C ILE A 149 5.84 6.93 -0.80
N SER A 150 6.18 7.88 -1.69
CA SER A 150 7.55 8.33 -1.90
C SER A 150 8.11 9.05 -0.66
N THR A 151 7.31 9.93 -0.06
CA THR A 151 7.70 10.67 1.16
C THR A 151 7.87 9.72 2.34
N LEU A 152 6.96 8.74 2.49
CA LEU A 152 7.06 7.71 3.52
C LEU A 152 8.36 6.91 3.40
N ALA A 153 8.73 6.52 2.17
CA ALA A 153 9.96 5.80 1.90
C ALA A 153 11.20 6.58 2.38
N LEU A 154 11.24 7.89 2.10
CA LEU A 154 12.32 8.77 2.53
C LEU A 154 12.39 8.92 4.06
N LEU A 155 11.24 9.16 4.70
CA LEU A 155 11.16 9.33 6.17
C LEU A 155 11.56 8.06 6.92
N LYS A 156 11.06 6.91 6.48
CA LYS A 156 11.38 5.60 7.08
C LYS A 156 12.73 5.05 6.65
N LYS A 157 13.41 5.71 5.70
CA LYS A 157 14.70 5.28 5.10
C LYS A 157 14.62 3.85 4.56
N ILE A 158 13.51 3.53 3.91
CA ILE A 158 13.24 2.22 3.30
C ILE A 158 13.26 2.34 1.78
N LEU A 159 13.63 1.24 1.11
CA LEU A 159 13.47 1.12 -0.33
C LEU A 159 12.07 0.55 -0.60
N LEU A 160 11.26 1.31 -1.34
CA LEU A 160 10.03 0.82 -1.97
C LEU A 160 10.31 0.76 -3.46
N THR A 161 10.45 -0.46 -4.01
CA THR A 161 10.67 -0.71 -5.44
C THR A 161 9.43 -1.31 -6.11
#